data_AF-A0A0A7NXM5-F1
#
_entry.id   AF-A0A0A7NXM5-F1
#
_cell.length_a   1.000
_cell.length_b   1.000
_cell.length_c   1.000
_cell.angle_alpha   90.00
_cell.angle_beta   90.00
_cell.angle_gamma   90.00
#
_symmetry.space_group_name_H-M   'P 1'
#
loop_
_entity.id
_entity.type
_entity.pdbx_description
1 polymer ?
#
loop_
_entity_poly.entity_id
_entity_poly.type
_entity_poly.pdbx_seq_one_letter_code
_entity_poly.pdbx_strand_id
1 'polypeptide(L)'
;MNGVQGVVQLFKFLEEKNFFKTLTQISSVAGPIFSAISAILTVVFMFIEIESPEMALMKKEFANLNNRIDKWGVEFQIIKRKIDWSAVQINFADIENNIITLHKMLSTLPEVPIANRETQAALFINTYEINYKAAGDILHRAMLNIEQIYSVNLLRAAQLYMENDRNQVQEFMVGMMKLITQAVQIEAAYVGLKYNNEEASKFTQSLWEKKLAVLKDKLEQIDTDTKNKYNEQYQKDLDNLLATHYSQSNERFVTIAYDFFATKYNWREWFVLVYKELSGFKDHAVVTCQGTHRFRTHGRNIIVSSVDQSEGDAAMAHINRNKQIIGNYNSQWQGGEHSKHWVEYWGRALPLCSDADTRASVAWGSNV
;
A
#
# COMPACT_ATOMS: atom_id res chain seq x y z
N MET A 1 5.39 -11.54 25.42
CA MET A 1 6.35 -11.29 24.31
C MET A 1 7.34 -10.26 24.84
N ASN A 2 8.65 -10.53 24.83
CA ASN A 2 9.61 -9.52 25.28
C ASN A 2 9.64 -8.37 24.24
N GLY A 3 10.02 -7.16 24.65
CA GLY A 3 9.95 -5.98 23.76
C GLY A 3 10.69 -6.19 22.44
N VAL A 4 11.87 -6.80 22.49
CA VAL A 4 12.70 -7.10 21.31
C VAL A 4 11.95 -7.95 20.27
N GLN A 5 11.20 -8.97 20.69
CA GLN A 5 10.41 -9.82 19.77
C GLN A 5 9.34 -9.03 19.00
N GLY A 6 8.63 -8.10 19.66
CA GLY A 6 7.60 -7.29 19.00
C GLY A 6 8.18 -6.36 17.94
N VAL A 7 9.34 -5.77 18.23
CA VAL A 7 10.05 -4.91 17.27
C VAL A 7 10.56 -5.73 16.08
N VAL A 8 11.20 -6.88 16.34
CA VAL A 8 11.68 -7.80 15.29
C VAL A 8 10.52 -8.23 14.38
N GLN A 9 9.36 -8.51 14.96
CA GLN A 9 8.17 -8.90 14.21
C GLN A 9 7.62 -7.74 13.34
N LEU A 10 7.54 -6.51 13.86
CA LEU A 10 7.15 -5.35 13.05
C LEU A 10 8.07 -5.20 11.83
N PHE A 11 9.39 -5.26 12.03
CA PHE A 11 10.35 -5.10 10.93
C PHE A 11 10.32 -6.25 9.94
N LYS A 12 10.05 -7.47 10.40
CA LYS A 12 9.79 -8.60 9.50
C LYS A 12 8.58 -8.30 8.61
N PHE A 13 7.49 -7.76 9.15
CA PHE A 13 6.32 -7.41 8.35
C PHE A 13 6.58 -6.25 7.39
N LEU A 14 7.37 -5.25 7.80
CA LEU A 14 7.84 -4.19 6.91
C LEU A 14 8.69 -4.75 5.75
N GLU A 15 9.59 -5.69 6.02
CA GLU A 15 10.43 -6.35 5.00
C GLU A 15 9.60 -7.23 4.05
N GLU A 16 8.64 -7.97 4.59
CA GLU A 16 7.69 -8.78 3.80
C GLU A 16 6.65 -7.93 3.06
N LYS A 17 6.70 -6.59 3.18
CA LYS A 17 5.69 -5.65 2.66
C LYS A 17 4.27 -6.01 3.08
N ASN A 18 4.11 -6.67 4.23
CA ASN A 18 2.82 -7.11 4.70
C ASN A 18 2.11 -5.95 5.40
N PHE A 19 1.52 -5.04 4.60
CA PHE A 19 0.90 -3.81 5.09
C PHE A 19 -0.04 -4.05 6.27
N PHE A 20 -0.95 -5.02 6.17
CA PHE A 20 -1.90 -5.32 7.25
C PHE A 20 -1.23 -5.81 8.52
N LYS A 21 -0.29 -6.75 8.42
CA LYS A 21 0.44 -7.21 9.61
C LYS A 21 1.28 -6.09 10.21
N THR A 22 1.92 -5.25 9.40
CA THR A 22 2.60 -4.05 9.88
C THR A 22 1.64 -3.16 10.65
N LEU A 23 0.49 -2.84 10.05
CA LEU A 23 -0.53 -1.96 10.61
C LEU A 23 -1.03 -2.41 11.99
N THR A 24 -1.25 -3.72 12.16
CA THR A 24 -1.69 -4.27 13.45
C THR A 24 -0.68 -4.11 14.58
N GLN A 25 0.62 -3.94 14.26
CA GLN A 25 1.69 -3.92 15.28
C GLN A 25 2.12 -2.50 15.67
N ILE A 26 1.93 -1.49 14.82
CA ILE A 26 2.54 -0.14 14.94
C ILE A 26 2.38 0.53 16.31
N SER A 27 1.18 0.64 16.86
CA SER A 27 0.97 1.33 18.13
C SER A 27 1.53 0.56 19.32
N SER A 28 1.53 -0.76 19.24
CA SER A 28 1.94 -1.66 20.33
C SER A 28 3.46 -1.81 20.49
N VAL A 29 4.24 -1.34 19.51
CA VAL A 29 5.70 -1.56 19.48
C VAL A 29 6.54 -0.34 19.87
N ALA A 30 5.94 0.84 20.05
CA ALA A 30 6.72 2.02 20.49
C ALA A 30 7.41 1.77 21.82
N GLY A 31 6.69 1.39 22.88
CA GLY A 31 7.30 1.01 24.16
C GLY A 31 8.42 -0.03 24.07
N PRO A 32 8.21 -1.14 23.36
CA PRO A 32 9.26 -2.08 23.01
C PRO A 32 10.49 -1.47 22.31
N ILE A 33 10.32 -0.55 21.35
CA ILE A 33 11.43 0.15 20.67
C ILE A 33 12.21 1.02 21.66
N PHE A 34 11.53 1.85 22.45
CA PHE A 34 12.17 2.70 23.46
C PHE A 34 12.94 1.87 24.47
N SER A 35 12.35 0.75 24.93
CA SER A 35 12.98 -0.16 25.89
C SER A 35 14.25 -0.80 25.32
N ALA A 36 14.20 -1.27 24.07
CA ALA A 36 15.36 -1.86 23.41
C ALA A 36 16.49 -0.85 23.22
N ILE A 37 16.16 0.37 22.77
CA ILE A 37 17.15 1.44 22.57
C ILE A 37 17.75 1.90 23.88
N SER A 38 16.91 2.15 24.90
CA SER A 38 17.39 2.53 26.23
C SER A 38 18.35 1.49 26.79
N ALA A 39 18.01 0.19 26.73
CA ALA A 39 18.88 -0.87 27.21
C ALA A 39 20.23 -0.92 26.49
N ILE A 40 20.23 -0.73 25.16
CA ILE A 40 21.47 -0.67 24.37
C ILE A 40 22.31 0.54 24.76
N LEU A 41 21.71 1.73 24.87
CA LEU A 41 22.43 2.95 25.22
C LEU A 41 23.00 2.86 26.64
N THR A 42 22.17 2.48 27.62
CA THR A 42 22.60 2.18 28.99
C THR A 42 23.86 1.32 29.02
N VAL A 43 23.92 0.24 28.25
CA VAL A 43 25.06 -0.69 28.22
C VAL A 43 26.26 -0.15 27.41
N VAL A 44 26.01 0.56 26.31
CA VAL A 44 27.06 1.23 25.54
C VAL A 44 27.75 2.30 26.40
N PHE A 45 27.02 3.00 27.26
CA PHE A 45 27.52 4.17 28.00
C PHE A 45 27.86 3.94 29.48
N MET A 46 27.33 2.90 30.16
CA MET A 46 27.63 2.60 31.57
C MET A 46 28.65 1.45 31.78
N PHE A 47 29.66 1.29 30.93
CA PHE A 47 30.60 0.14 30.92
C PHE A 47 29.90 -1.14 30.39
N ILE A 48 30.56 -2.06 29.65
CA ILE A 48 31.32 -3.18 30.22
C ILE A 48 32.41 -3.66 29.21
N GLU A 49 33.63 -3.92 29.69
CA GLU A 49 34.65 -4.74 29.01
C GLU A 49 34.22 -6.23 28.86
N ILE A 50 33.09 -6.61 29.47
CA ILE A 50 32.57 -7.98 29.54
C ILE A 50 31.16 -7.99 28.96
N GLU A 51 31.02 -8.56 27.77
CA GLU A 51 29.73 -8.70 27.09
C GLU A 51 28.87 -9.78 27.75
N SER A 52 27.72 -9.42 28.32
CA SER A 52 26.75 -10.39 28.80
C SER A 52 26.03 -11.07 27.62
N PRO A 53 25.52 -12.31 27.77
CA PRO A 53 24.73 -12.96 26.74
C PRO A 53 23.50 -12.14 26.29
N GLU A 54 22.85 -11.45 27.24
CA GLU A 54 21.71 -10.58 26.99
C GLU A 54 22.12 -9.33 26.20
N MET A 55 23.29 -8.76 26.50
CA MET A 55 23.87 -7.63 25.77
C MET A 55 24.24 -8.02 24.33
N ALA A 56 24.89 -9.17 24.13
CA ALA A 56 25.18 -9.69 22.81
C ALA A 56 23.89 -9.89 22.00
N LEU A 57 22.85 -10.41 22.64
CA LEU A 57 21.53 -10.58 22.04
C LEU A 57 20.91 -9.23 21.65
N MET A 58 20.88 -8.23 22.56
CA MET A 58 20.30 -6.93 22.26
C MET A 58 21.02 -6.19 21.13
N LYS A 59 22.37 -6.20 21.14
CA LYS A 59 23.16 -5.63 20.05
C LYS A 59 22.89 -6.34 18.73
N LYS A 60 22.87 -7.68 18.74
CA LYS A 60 22.56 -8.48 17.56
C LYS A 60 21.17 -8.17 17.02
N GLU A 61 20.16 -8.08 17.87
CA GLU A 61 18.79 -7.78 17.43
C GLU A 61 18.65 -6.34 16.92
N PHE A 62 19.37 -5.38 17.51
CA PHE A 62 19.42 -4.01 16.99
C PHE A 62 20.19 -3.89 15.67
N ALA A 63 21.31 -4.59 15.53
CA ALA A 63 22.04 -4.67 14.26
C ALA A 63 21.19 -5.37 13.18
N ASN A 64 20.50 -6.46 13.52
CA ASN A 64 19.56 -7.14 12.63
C ASN A 64 18.41 -6.22 12.22
N LEU A 65 17.88 -5.43 13.16
CA LEU A 65 16.86 -4.43 12.92
C LEU A 65 17.36 -3.38 11.92
N ASN A 66 18.55 -2.81 12.12
CA ASN A 66 19.13 -1.81 11.23
C ASN A 66 19.40 -2.37 9.83
N ASN A 67 19.94 -3.58 9.74
CA ASN A 67 20.16 -4.26 8.47
C ASN A 67 18.86 -4.52 7.70
N ARG A 68 17.76 -4.81 8.39
CA ARG A 68 16.43 -4.98 7.77
C ARG A 68 15.88 -3.66 7.24
N ILE A 69 16.13 -2.56 7.95
CA ILE A 69 15.79 -1.22 7.49
C ILE A 69 16.53 -0.92 6.18
N ASP A 70 17.83 -1.15 6.07
CA ASP A 70 18.60 -0.67 4.90
C ASP A 70 18.23 -1.33 3.56
N LYS A 71 17.79 -2.59 3.55
CA LYS A 71 17.51 -3.37 2.32
C LYS A 71 16.36 -2.84 1.44
N TRP A 72 15.49 -1.99 1.99
CA TRP A 72 14.21 -1.62 1.36
C TRP A 72 14.28 -0.32 0.52
N GLY A 73 15.47 0.26 0.33
CA GLY A 73 15.61 1.58 -0.28
C GLY A 73 15.15 1.71 -1.73
N VAL A 74 15.22 0.67 -2.55
CA VAL A 74 15.09 0.82 -4.02
C VAL A 74 13.64 1.04 -4.48
N GLU A 75 12.70 0.20 -4.05
CA GLU A 75 11.32 0.25 -4.55
C GLU A 75 10.56 1.46 -4.02
N PHE A 76 10.84 1.87 -2.78
CA PHE A 76 10.32 3.11 -2.23
C PHE A 76 10.74 4.33 -3.06
N GLN A 77 11.98 4.35 -3.54
CA GLN A 77 12.49 5.44 -4.37
C GLN A 77 11.79 5.48 -5.72
N ILE A 78 11.46 4.32 -6.31
CA ILE A 78 10.68 4.24 -7.55
C ILE A 78 9.29 4.85 -7.33
N ILE A 79 8.63 4.49 -6.23
CA ILE A 79 7.28 4.95 -5.92
C ILE A 79 7.25 6.44 -5.58
N LYS A 80 8.22 6.92 -4.79
CA LYS A 80 8.36 8.35 -4.49
C LYS A 80 8.56 9.22 -5.72
N ARG A 81 9.26 8.72 -6.75
CA ARG A 81 9.46 9.46 -8.00
C ARG A 81 8.16 9.70 -8.78
N LYS A 82 7.08 8.98 -8.48
CA LYS A 82 5.76 9.21 -9.09
C LYS A 82 5.05 10.42 -8.51
N ILE A 83 5.38 10.81 -7.28
CA ILE A 83 4.76 11.95 -6.60
C ILE A 83 5.36 13.24 -7.15
N ASP A 84 4.51 14.18 -7.55
CA ASP A 84 4.93 15.55 -7.81
C ASP A 84 5.13 16.28 -6.48
N TRP A 85 6.37 16.29 -6.02
CA TRP A 85 6.78 16.93 -4.78
C TRP A 85 6.66 18.47 -4.82
N SER A 86 6.46 19.08 -5.99
CA SER A 86 6.20 20.53 -6.05
C SER A 86 4.75 20.85 -5.64
N ALA A 87 3.82 19.93 -5.90
CA ALA A 87 2.43 20.04 -5.48
C ALA A 87 2.23 19.69 -4.00
N VAL A 88 3.09 18.84 -3.44
CA VAL A 88 3.13 18.52 -2.01
C VAL A 88 4.02 19.56 -1.32
N GLN A 89 3.43 20.56 -0.68
CA GLN A 89 4.13 21.73 -0.07
C GLN A 89 5.01 21.40 1.16
N ILE A 90 5.66 20.23 1.17
CA ILE A 90 6.58 19.78 2.20
C ILE A 90 7.95 19.53 1.58
N ASN A 91 9.00 19.97 2.27
CA ASN A 91 10.37 19.61 1.90
C ASN A 91 10.68 18.18 2.36
N PHE A 92 10.06 17.20 1.69
CA PHE A 92 10.19 15.79 2.04
C PHE A 92 11.63 15.30 1.98
N ALA A 93 12.40 15.77 1.00
CA ALA A 93 13.80 15.39 0.81
C ALA A 93 14.64 15.76 2.04
N ASP A 94 14.48 16.97 2.58
CA ASP A 94 15.21 17.39 3.79
C ASP A 94 14.80 16.57 5.02
N ILE A 95 13.49 16.31 5.19
CA ILE A 95 12.98 15.50 6.31
C ILE A 95 13.54 14.08 6.25
N GLU A 96 13.46 13.44 5.07
CA GLU A 96 13.99 12.10 4.85
C GLU A 96 15.50 12.05 5.10
N ASN A 97 16.25 13.01 4.55
CA ASN A 97 17.69 13.08 4.74
C ASN A 97 18.09 13.26 6.20
N ASN A 98 17.36 14.10 6.96
CA ASN A 98 17.61 14.30 8.38
C ASN A 98 17.39 13.01 9.17
N ILE A 99 16.30 12.28 8.89
CA ILE A 99 16.01 10.98 9.53
C ILE A 99 17.07 9.95 9.15
N ILE A 100 17.36 9.75 7.87
CA ILE A 100 18.30 8.73 7.41
C ILE A 100 19.71 8.99 7.97
N THR A 101 20.15 10.25 7.97
CA THR A 101 21.49 10.61 8.45
C THR A 101 21.66 10.34 9.94
N LEU A 102 20.72 10.80 10.77
CA LEU A 102 20.78 10.57 12.21
C LEU A 102 20.54 9.12 12.58
N HIS A 103 19.66 8.42 11.87
CA HIS A 103 19.47 6.98 12.05
C HIS A 103 20.76 6.22 11.74
N LYS A 104 21.47 6.59 10.68
CA LYS A 104 22.77 5.97 10.34
C LYS A 104 23.78 6.18 11.48
N MET A 105 23.88 7.39 12.02
CA MET A 105 24.73 7.65 13.18
C MET A 105 24.35 6.78 14.39
N LEU A 106 23.06 6.72 14.71
CA LEU A 106 22.52 5.89 15.79
C LEU A 106 22.84 4.40 15.57
N SER A 107 22.67 3.90 14.34
CA SER A 107 22.89 2.49 14.00
C SER A 107 24.33 2.03 14.20
N THR A 108 25.30 2.96 14.09
CA THR A 108 26.72 2.68 14.29
C THR A 108 27.19 2.79 15.75
N LEU A 109 26.39 3.40 16.64
CA LEU A 109 26.77 3.58 18.06
C LEU A 109 27.23 2.29 18.76
N PRO A 110 26.59 1.12 18.56
CA PRO A 110 27.00 -0.12 19.22
C PRO A 110 28.40 -0.61 18.83
N GLU A 111 28.90 -0.19 17.65
CA GLU A 111 30.19 -0.61 17.08
C GLU A 111 31.35 0.32 17.52
N VAL A 112 31.03 1.45 18.17
CA VAL A 112 32.02 2.45 18.57
C VAL A 112 32.92 1.91 19.69
N PRO A 113 34.25 1.98 19.54
CA PRO A 113 35.20 1.64 20.60
C PRO A 113 34.91 2.42 21.88
N ILE A 114 35.04 1.77 23.04
CA ILE A 114 34.71 2.36 24.36
C ILE A 114 35.31 3.76 24.53
N ALA A 115 36.58 3.93 24.16
CA ALA A 115 37.31 5.19 24.26
C ALA A 115 36.68 6.37 23.48
N ASN A 116 35.85 6.09 22.47
CA ASN A 116 35.25 7.11 21.58
C ASN A 116 33.74 7.27 21.79
N ARG A 117 33.11 6.52 22.71
CA ARG A 117 31.66 6.49 22.86
C ARG A 117 31.08 7.82 23.33
N GLU A 118 31.67 8.43 24.35
CA GLU A 118 31.23 9.75 24.84
C GLU A 118 31.30 10.81 23.75
N THR A 119 32.39 10.83 22.98
CA THR A 119 32.54 11.73 21.83
C THR A 119 31.47 11.49 20.77
N GLN A 120 31.19 10.22 20.46
CA GLN A 120 30.16 9.90 19.46
C GLN A 120 28.74 10.22 19.96
N ALA A 121 28.45 10.04 21.25
CA ALA A 121 27.18 10.45 21.85
C ALA A 121 26.99 11.97 21.81
N ALA A 122 28.02 12.73 22.22
CA ALA A 122 27.99 14.19 22.14
C ALA A 122 27.79 14.66 20.69
N LEU A 123 28.45 14.01 19.72
CA LEU A 123 28.26 14.29 18.30
C LEU A 123 26.83 13.98 17.84
N PHE A 124 26.25 12.85 18.24
CA PHE A 124 24.86 12.50 17.93
C PHE A 124 23.88 13.53 18.51
N ILE A 125 24.01 13.88 19.80
CA ILE A 125 23.17 14.88 20.48
C ILE A 125 23.27 16.22 19.75
N ASN A 126 24.48 16.71 19.47
CA ASN A 126 24.69 17.97 18.78
C ASN A 126 24.09 17.97 17.37
N THR A 127 24.29 16.86 16.63
CA THR A 127 23.72 16.71 15.28
C THR A 127 22.19 16.67 15.34
N TYR A 128 21.61 16.02 16.34
CA TYR A 128 20.15 16.01 16.54
C TYR A 128 19.63 17.44 16.76
N GLU A 129 20.26 18.20 17.66
CA GLU A 129 19.81 19.55 18.01
C GLU A 129 19.92 20.54 16.85
N ILE A 130 20.96 20.41 16.02
CA ILE A 130 21.18 21.31 14.87
C ILE A 130 20.35 20.88 13.65
N ASN A 131 20.32 19.58 13.34
CA ASN A 131 19.88 19.08 12.03
C ASN A 131 18.54 18.34 12.06
N TYR A 132 18.14 17.71 13.17
CA TYR A 132 16.92 16.88 13.16
C TYR A 132 15.67 17.71 12.89
N LYS A 133 15.61 18.95 13.41
CA LYS A 133 14.54 19.94 13.16
C LYS A 133 13.12 19.35 13.29
N ALA A 134 12.92 18.48 14.28
CA ALA A 134 11.65 17.77 14.50
C ALA A 134 11.14 16.96 13.29
N ALA A 135 12.04 16.41 12.47
CA ALA A 135 11.71 15.71 11.23
C ALA A 135 10.65 14.62 11.41
N GLY A 136 10.72 13.83 12.49
CA GLY A 136 9.71 12.80 12.81
C GLY A 136 8.31 13.37 13.04
N ASP A 137 8.21 14.47 13.78
CA ASP A 137 6.94 15.13 14.07
C ASP A 137 6.34 15.82 12.83
N ILE A 138 7.19 16.46 12.02
CA ILE A 138 6.78 17.05 10.74
C ILE A 138 6.27 15.95 9.80
N LEU A 139 7.00 14.84 9.69
CA LEU A 139 6.61 13.69 8.87
C LEU A 139 5.25 13.12 9.31
N HIS A 140 5.06 12.94 10.62
CA HIS A 140 3.81 12.45 11.19
C HIS A 140 2.64 13.39 10.87
N ARG A 141 2.81 14.70 11.09
CA ARG A 141 1.78 15.72 10.76
C ARG A 141 1.44 15.74 9.28
N ALA A 142 2.45 15.63 8.40
CA ALA A 142 2.28 15.61 6.95
C ALA A 142 1.45 14.40 6.46
N MET A 143 1.61 13.25 7.13
CA MET A 143 0.81 12.05 6.86
C MET A 143 -0.63 12.16 7.37
N LEU A 144 -0.89 12.98 8.39
CA LEU A 144 -2.21 13.12 9.01
C LEU A 144 -3.04 14.31 8.49
N ASN A 145 -2.42 15.28 7.82
CA ASN A 145 -3.04 16.56 7.45
C ASN A 145 -3.48 17.41 8.64
N ILE A 146 -2.71 17.39 9.73
CA ILE A 146 -3.08 18.10 10.98
C ILE A 146 -3.01 19.63 10.81
N GLU A 147 -2.34 20.14 9.78
CA GLU A 147 -2.25 21.58 9.50
C GLU A 147 -2.77 21.89 8.09
N GLN A 148 -3.70 22.86 7.98
CA GLN A 148 -4.26 23.38 6.72
C GLN A 148 -3.22 24.08 5.82
N ILE A 149 -1.95 24.08 6.22
CA ILE A 149 -0.84 24.76 5.52
C ILE A 149 -0.44 23.99 4.26
N TYR A 150 -0.73 22.69 4.18
CA TYR A 150 -0.39 21.86 3.03
C TYR A 150 -1.61 21.67 2.11
N SER A 151 -1.45 22.00 0.83
CA SER A 151 -2.46 21.81 -0.22
C SER A 151 -2.93 20.35 -0.37
N VAL A 152 -2.06 19.37 -0.12
CA VAL A 152 -2.36 17.94 -0.24
C VAL A 152 -1.62 17.13 0.84
N ASN A 153 -2.38 16.37 1.62
CA ASN A 153 -1.86 15.35 2.55
C ASN A 153 -0.94 14.36 1.83
N LEU A 154 0.18 13.98 2.44
CA LEU A 154 1.19 13.14 1.78
C LEU A 154 0.65 11.76 1.33
N LEU A 155 -0.20 11.12 2.14
CA LEU A 155 -0.84 9.85 1.79
C LEU A 155 -1.89 10.03 0.68
N ARG A 156 -2.61 11.15 0.67
CA ARG A 156 -3.56 11.49 -0.41
C ARG A 156 -2.84 11.82 -1.71
N ALA A 157 -1.69 12.48 -1.65
CA ALA A 157 -0.84 12.72 -2.81
C ALA A 157 -0.38 11.38 -3.39
N ALA A 158 0.07 10.45 -2.56
CA ALA A 158 0.41 9.10 -3.00
C ALA A 158 -0.76 8.40 -3.69
N GLN A 159 -1.97 8.42 -3.10
CA GLN A 159 -3.17 7.87 -3.75
C GLN A 159 -3.45 8.49 -5.12
N LEU A 160 -3.31 9.81 -5.25
CA LEU A 160 -3.54 10.54 -6.49
C LEU A 160 -2.54 10.16 -7.57
N TYR A 161 -1.24 10.30 -7.28
CA TYR A 161 -0.16 10.10 -8.26
C TYR A 161 0.09 8.62 -8.60
N MET A 162 -0.37 7.70 -7.74
CA MET A 162 -0.35 6.26 -8.02
C MET A 162 -1.66 5.79 -8.65
N GLU A 163 -2.55 6.73 -9.02
CA GLU A 163 -3.82 6.43 -9.69
C GLU A 163 -4.63 5.35 -8.96
N ASN A 164 -4.68 5.45 -7.63
CA ASN A 164 -5.33 4.49 -6.73
C ASN A 164 -4.88 3.02 -6.93
N ASP A 165 -3.66 2.78 -7.41
CA ASP A 165 -3.02 1.47 -7.32
C ASP A 165 -2.75 1.15 -5.85
N ARG A 166 -3.61 0.31 -5.27
CA ARG A 166 -3.55 -0.02 -3.84
C ARG A 166 -2.23 -0.66 -3.45
N ASN A 167 -1.62 -1.48 -4.30
CA ASN A 167 -0.34 -2.11 -3.98
C ASN A 167 0.75 -1.04 -3.85
N GLN A 168 0.81 -0.11 -4.81
CA GLN A 168 1.79 0.98 -4.76
C GLN A 168 1.54 1.94 -3.59
N VAL A 169 0.27 2.24 -3.29
CA VAL A 169 -0.09 3.08 -2.14
C VAL A 169 0.29 2.39 -0.82
N GLN A 170 0.06 1.08 -0.69
CA GLN A 170 0.49 0.30 0.46
C GLN A 170 2.02 0.25 0.58
N GLU A 171 2.74 0.08 -0.53
CA GLU A 171 4.21 0.12 -0.53
C GLU A 171 4.73 1.51 -0.11
N PHE A 172 4.10 2.58 -0.57
CA PHE A 172 4.41 3.93 -0.09
C PHE A 172 4.17 4.06 1.42
N MET A 173 3.01 3.63 1.90
CA MET A 173 2.67 3.62 3.32
C MET A 173 3.70 2.85 4.16
N VAL A 174 4.12 1.67 3.69
CA VAL A 174 5.19 0.87 4.33
C VAL A 174 6.49 1.66 4.46
N GLY A 175 6.85 2.46 3.46
CA GLY A 175 8.05 3.29 3.55
C GLY A 175 7.96 4.45 4.48
N MET A 176 6.81 5.09 4.52
CA MET A 176 6.55 6.13 5.49
C MET A 176 6.58 5.58 6.92
N MET A 177 6.02 4.39 7.14
CA MET A 177 6.07 3.70 8.42
C MET A 177 7.50 3.39 8.85
N LYS A 178 8.34 2.96 7.91
CA LYS A 178 9.78 2.75 8.16
C LYS A 178 10.47 4.05 8.61
N LEU A 179 10.29 5.15 7.87
CA LEU A 179 10.88 6.45 8.23
C LEU A 179 10.40 6.94 9.60
N ILE A 180 9.10 6.82 9.90
CA ILE A 180 8.55 7.16 11.22
C ILE A 180 9.17 6.28 12.30
N THR A 181 9.36 4.98 12.04
CA THR A 181 9.99 4.09 13.02
C THR A 181 11.43 4.52 13.28
N GLN A 182 12.21 4.88 12.26
CA GLN A 182 13.56 5.43 12.43
C GLN A 182 13.55 6.74 13.23
N ALA A 183 12.59 7.62 12.99
CA ALA A 183 12.41 8.86 13.76
C ALA A 183 12.15 8.59 15.25
N VAL A 184 11.26 7.63 15.56
CA VAL A 184 11.00 7.19 16.95
C VAL A 184 12.30 6.72 17.63
N GLN A 185 13.13 5.98 16.90
CA GLN A 185 14.41 5.49 17.43
C GLN A 185 15.41 6.61 17.71
N ILE A 186 15.51 7.59 16.80
CA ILE A 186 16.34 8.77 16.96
C ILE A 186 15.91 9.57 18.20
N GLU A 187 14.61 9.79 18.37
CA GLU A 187 14.09 10.55 19.51
C GLU A 187 14.24 9.80 20.83
N ALA A 188 14.00 8.48 20.85
CA ALA A 188 14.30 7.62 21.98
C ALA A 188 15.78 7.72 22.39
N ALA A 189 16.68 7.68 21.40
CA ALA A 189 18.10 7.76 21.66
C ALA A 189 18.53 9.14 22.16
N TYR A 190 18.02 10.22 21.57
CA TYR A 190 18.30 11.58 22.02
C TYR A 190 17.85 11.78 23.48
N VAL A 191 16.63 11.35 23.82
CA VAL A 191 16.11 11.50 25.18
C VAL A 191 16.93 10.69 26.19
N GLY A 192 17.26 9.45 25.84
CA GLY A 192 18.09 8.59 26.67
C GLY A 192 19.50 9.16 26.90
N LEU A 193 20.13 9.69 25.85
CA LEU A 193 21.49 10.21 25.93
C LEU A 193 21.59 11.57 26.61
N LYS A 194 20.68 12.50 26.29
CA LYS A 194 20.79 13.88 26.77
C LYS A 194 20.28 14.04 28.20
N TYR A 195 19.14 13.45 28.52
CA TYR A 195 18.49 13.67 29.81
C TYR A 195 18.81 12.57 30.82
N ASN A 196 19.14 11.36 30.34
CA ASN A 196 19.33 10.17 31.18
C ASN A 196 18.26 10.05 32.28
N ASN A 197 17.01 10.33 31.90
CA ASN A 197 15.88 10.51 32.80
C ASN A 197 14.74 9.58 32.38
N GLU A 198 14.28 8.76 33.32
CA GLU A 198 13.22 7.77 33.11
C GLU A 198 11.85 8.42 32.82
N GLU A 199 11.53 9.53 33.48
CA GLU A 199 10.28 10.28 33.27
C GLU A 199 10.23 10.89 31.86
N ALA A 200 11.31 11.52 31.40
CA ALA A 200 11.42 12.05 30.04
C ALA A 200 11.29 10.93 28.99
N SER A 201 11.89 9.77 29.26
CA SER A 201 11.78 8.59 28.39
C SER A 201 10.35 8.06 28.32
N LYS A 202 9.68 7.89 29.48
CA LYS A 202 8.28 7.45 29.56
C LYS A 202 7.31 8.41 28.90
N PHE A 203 7.51 9.72 29.08
CA PHE A 203 6.72 10.75 28.42
C PHE A 203 6.85 10.65 26.90
N THR A 204 8.09 10.56 26.40
CA THR A 204 8.36 10.49 24.96
C THR A 204 7.81 9.20 24.34
N GLN A 205 7.96 8.07 25.04
CA GLN A 205 7.32 6.81 24.67
C GLN A 205 5.79 6.97 24.55
N SER A 206 5.14 7.47 25.60
CA SER A 206 3.68 7.64 25.64
C SER A 206 3.18 8.58 24.53
N LEU A 207 3.96 9.62 24.21
CA LEU A 207 3.67 10.54 23.12
C LEU A 207 3.69 9.81 21.77
N TRP A 208 4.73 9.02 21.51
CA TRP A 208 4.84 8.28 20.26
C TRP A 208 3.83 7.15 20.14
N GLU A 209 3.51 6.44 21.22
CA GLU A 209 2.42 5.45 21.23
C GLU A 209 1.09 6.06 20.76
N LYS A 210 0.74 7.24 21.27
CA LYS A 210 -0.45 7.98 20.83
C LYS A 210 -0.37 8.42 19.37
N LYS A 211 0.76 8.99 18.95
CA LYS A 211 0.98 9.41 17.55
C LYS A 211 0.86 8.23 16.58
N LEU A 212 1.44 7.09 16.92
CA LEU A 212 1.42 5.88 16.12
C LEU A 212 0.03 5.23 16.07
N ALA A 213 -0.76 5.31 17.15
CA ALA A 213 -2.15 4.89 17.13
C ALA A 213 -2.99 5.71 16.14
N VAL A 214 -2.88 7.05 16.18
CA VAL A 214 -3.59 7.91 15.22
C VAL A 214 -3.10 7.68 13.78
N LEU A 215 -1.80 7.46 13.61
CA LEU A 215 -1.22 7.13 12.31
C LEU A 215 -1.78 5.81 11.75
N LYS A 216 -1.90 4.78 12.59
CA LYS A 216 -2.51 3.50 12.23
C LYS A 216 -3.91 3.70 11.66
N ASP A 217 -4.77 4.42 12.37
CA ASP A 217 -6.15 4.67 11.93
C ASP A 217 -6.18 5.42 10.59
N LYS A 218 -5.24 6.36 10.39
CA LYS A 218 -5.13 7.08 9.12
C LYS A 218 -4.71 6.17 7.96
N LEU A 219 -3.76 5.27 8.18
CA LEU A 219 -3.31 4.32 7.16
C LEU A 219 -4.44 3.34 6.79
N GLU A 220 -5.22 2.87 7.76
CA GLU A 220 -6.44 2.06 7.53
C GLU A 220 -7.46 2.81 6.67
N GLN A 221 -7.70 4.08 6.99
CA GLN A 221 -8.59 4.94 6.21
C GLN A 221 -8.10 5.09 4.76
N ILE A 222 -6.82 5.37 4.55
CA ILE A 222 -6.23 5.54 3.21
C ILE A 222 -6.31 4.24 2.40
N ASP A 223 -6.01 3.09 2.99
CA ASP A 223 -6.15 1.80 2.30
C ASP A 223 -7.60 1.55 1.87
N THR A 224 -8.54 1.77 2.79
CA THR A 224 -9.98 1.61 2.53
C THR A 224 -10.47 2.54 1.43
N ASP A 225 -10.09 3.82 1.47
CA ASP A 225 -10.46 4.78 0.44
C ASP A 225 -9.87 4.42 -0.93
N THR A 226 -8.63 3.91 -0.96
CA THR A 226 -8.00 3.43 -2.20
C THR A 226 -8.78 2.25 -2.76
N LYS A 227 -9.12 1.27 -1.90
CA LYS A 227 -9.92 0.10 -2.27
C LYS A 227 -11.27 0.54 -2.86
N ASN A 228 -11.94 1.50 -2.23
CA ASN A 228 -13.29 1.95 -2.61
C ASN A 228 -13.33 2.79 -3.90
N LYS A 229 -12.22 3.43 -4.29
CA LYS A 229 -12.13 4.21 -5.53
C LYS A 229 -11.98 3.36 -6.81
N TYR A 230 -11.90 2.03 -6.68
CA TYR A 230 -11.64 1.17 -7.84
C TYR A 230 -12.65 1.38 -8.97
N ASN A 231 -13.95 1.56 -8.66
CA ASN A 231 -15.02 1.63 -9.65
C ASN A 231 -14.86 2.79 -10.64
N GLU A 232 -14.41 3.95 -10.14
CA GLU A 232 -14.11 5.12 -10.98
C GLU A 232 -12.77 4.96 -11.70
N GLN A 233 -11.77 4.40 -11.02
CA GLN A 233 -10.42 4.31 -11.55
C GLN A 233 -10.29 3.28 -12.68
N TYR A 234 -10.90 2.09 -12.56
CA TYR A 234 -10.71 1.03 -13.56
C TYR A 234 -11.27 1.42 -14.93
N GLN A 235 -12.27 2.31 -14.96
CA GLN A 235 -12.84 2.82 -16.21
C GLN A 235 -11.86 3.75 -16.93
N LYS A 236 -11.16 4.61 -16.19
CA LYS A 236 -10.08 5.45 -16.74
C LYS A 236 -8.92 4.59 -17.23
N ASP A 237 -8.56 3.58 -16.45
CA ASP A 237 -7.51 2.65 -16.81
C ASP A 237 -7.87 1.86 -18.08
N LEU A 238 -9.14 1.44 -18.21
CA LEU A 238 -9.65 0.81 -19.43
C LEU A 238 -9.49 1.73 -20.65
N ASP A 239 -9.91 2.99 -20.52
CA ASP A 239 -9.81 3.96 -21.61
C ASP A 239 -8.34 4.19 -22.02
N ASN A 240 -7.42 4.24 -21.04
CA ASN A 240 -5.97 4.31 -21.29
C ASN A 240 -5.41 3.05 -21.97
N LEU A 241 -5.81 1.86 -21.54
CA LEU A 241 -5.41 0.59 -22.18
C LEU A 241 -5.87 0.54 -23.63
N LEU A 242 -7.13 0.91 -23.89
CA LEU A 242 -7.70 0.99 -25.22
C LEU A 242 -6.91 1.94 -26.13
N ALA A 243 -6.54 3.12 -25.62
CA ALA A 243 -5.77 4.11 -26.36
C ALA A 243 -4.31 3.69 -26.62
N THR A 244 -3.67 3.01 -25.66
CA THR A 244 -2.24 2.62 -25.74
C THR A 244 -1.99 1.33 -26.51
N HIS A 245 -2.97 0.42 -26.54
CA HIS A 245 -2.87 -0.89 -27.18
C HIS A 245 -3.82 -1.06 -28.37
N TYR A 246 -4.23 0.05 -29.00
CA TYR A 246 -5.20 0.08 -30.10
C TYR A 246 -4.79 -0.77 -31.32
N SER A 247 -3.49 -1.00 -31.54
CA SER A 247 -2.95 -1.79 -32.66
C SER A 247 -2.91 -3.29 -32.39
N GLN A 248 -3.14 -3.72 -31.15
CA GLN A 248 -3.12 -5.13 -30.77
C GLN A 248 -4.39 -5.84 -31.25
N SER A 249 -4.28 -7.12 -31.59
CA SER A 249 -5.45 -7.96 -31.89
C SER A 249 -6.38 -8.06 -30.67
N ASN A 250 -7.64 -8.44 -30.89
CA ASN A 250 -8.60 -8.63 -29.79
C ASN A 250 -8.13 -9.69 -28.79
N GLU A 251 -7.54 -10.79 -29.28
CA GLU A 251 -6.96 -11.87 -28.46
C GLU A 251 -5.80 -11.36 -27.60
N ARG A 252 -4.88 -10.59 -28.18
CA ARG A 252 -3.75 -10.06 -27.42
C ARG A 252 -4.20 -9.01 -26.40
N PHE A 253 -5.16 -8.19 -26.77
CA PHE A 253 -5.66 -7.11 -25.93
C PHE A 253 -6.44 -7.63 -24.71
N VAL A 254 -7.24 -8.68 -24.84
CA VAL A 254 -7.96 -9.25 -23.69
C VAL A 254 -7.00 -9.75 -22.60
N THR A 255 -5.88 -10.38 -22.99
CA THR A 255 -4.84 -10.80 -22.04
C THR A 255 -4.20 -9.60 -21.34
N ILE A 256 -3.81 -8.56 -22.11
CA ILE A 256 -3.21 -7.34 -21.56
C ILE A 256 -4.15 -6.68 -20.55
N ALA A 257 -5.43 -6.53 -20.92
CA ALA A 257 -6.42 -5.90 -20.05
C ALA A 257 -6.69 -6.72 -18.79
N TYR A 258 -6.87 -8.05 -18.92
CA TYR A 258 -7.08 -8.92 -17.77
C TYR A 258 -5.90 -8.90 -16.80
N ASP A 259 -4.67 -9.06 -17.30
CA ASP A 259 -3.46 -9.07 -16.47
C ASP A 259 -3.27 -7.74 -15.74
N PHE A 260 -3.54 -6.62 -16.42
CA PHE A 260 -3.50 -5.29 -15.82
C PHE A 260 -4.48 -5.19 -14.65
N PHE A 261 -5.75 -5.55 -14.87
CA PHE A 261 -6.78 -5.43 -13.83
C PHE A 261 -6.54 -6.39 -12.67
N ALA A 262 -6.17 -7.64 -12.94
CA ALA A 262 -5.86 -8.64 -11.92
C ALA A 262 -4.65 -8.22 -11.05
N THR A 263 -3.68 -7.53 -11.65
CA THR A 263 -2.50 -7.03 -10.92
C THR A 263 -2.84 -5.81 -10.06
N LYS A 264 -3.44 -4.77 -10.66
CA LYS A 264 -3.72 -3.49 -9.97
C LYS A 264 -4.84 -3.61 -8.93
N TYR A 265 -5.82 -4.47 -9.20
CA TYR A 265 -7.00 -4.69 -8.36
C TYR A 265 -7.07 -6.14 -7.86
N ASN A 266 -5.96 -6.61 -7.27
CA ASN A 266 -5.78 -8.00 -6.86
C ASN A 266 -6.75 -8.53 -5.79
N TRP A 267 -7.62 -7.69 -5.23
CA TRP A 267 -8.73 -8.10 -4.34
C TRP A 267 -10.05 -8.35 -5.09
N ARG A 268 -9.99 -8.31 -6.42
CA ARG A 268 -11.14 -8.45 -7.32
C ARG A 268 -10.87 -9.59 -8.30
N GLU A 269 -11.92 -10.35 -8.60
CA GLU A 269 -11.95 -11.25 -9.75
C GLU A 269 -12.52 -10.52 -10.95
N TRP A 270 -11.88 -10.64 -12.12
CA TRP A 270 -12.23 -9.89 -13.32
C TRP A 270 -12.80 -10.77 -14.43
N PHE A 271 -13.75 -10.22 -15.17
CA PHE A 271 -14.24 -10.73 -16.44
C PHE A 271 -14.00 -9.68 -17.51
N VAL A 272 -13.25 -10.05 -18.55
CA VAL A 272 -12.96 -9.18 -19.70
C VAL A 272 -13.36 -9.93 -20.97
N LEU A 273 -14.26 -9.34 -21.75
CA LEU A 273 -14.64 -9.84 -23.06
C LEU A 273 -14.30 -8.80 -24.12
N VAL A 274 -13.56 -9.23 -25.15
CA VAL A 274 -13.19 -8.39 -26.29
C VAL A 274 -13.59 -9.10 -27.56
N TYR A 275 -14.31 -8.40 -28.43
CA TYR A 275 -14.80 -8.95 -29.69
C TYR A 275 -14.76 -7.92 -30.81
N LYS A 276 -14.98 -8.41 -32.03
CA LYS A 276 -14.96 -7.58 -33.24
C LYS A 276 -15.93 -6.41 -33.09
N GLU A 277 -15.57 -5.31 -33.73
CA GLU A 277 -16.46 -4.16 -33.90
C GLU A 277 -17.74 -4.56 -34.65
N LEU A 278 -18.77 -4.87 -33.89
CA LEU A 278 -20.14 -5.08 -34.35
C LEU A 278 -20.98 -3.86 -33.98
N SER A 279 -22.02 -3.59 -34.76
CA SER A 279 -22.93 -2.47 -34.54
C SER A 279 -24.39 -2.90 -34.65
N GLY A 280 -25.24 -2.43 -33.74
CA GLY A 280 -26.68 -2.65 -33.81
C GLY A 280 -27.17 -3.70 -32.83
N PHE A 281 -28.31 -3.43 -32.20
CA PHE A 281 -28.92 -4.28 -31.17
C PHE A 281 -29.26 -5.70 -31.67
N LYS A 282 -29.44 -5.86 -32.99
CA LYS A 282 -29.69 -7.16 -33.62
C LYS A 282 -28.45 -8.06 -33.65
N ASP A 283 -27.27 -7.46 -33.66
CA ASP A 283 -25.99 -8.17 -33.80
C ASP A 283 -25.33 -8.40 -32.43
N HIS A 284 -25.54 -7.48 -31.48
CA HIS A 284 -25.25 -7.74 -30.07
C HIS A 284 -26.10 -6.88 -29.12
N ALA A 285 -26.32 -7.36 -27.90
CA ALA A 285 -26.81 -6.56 -26.79
C ALA A 285 -26.01 -6.83 -25.52
N VAL A 286 -25.81 -5.80 -24.71
CA VAL A 286 -25.09 -5.89 -23.43
C VAL A 286 -25.92 -5.20 -22.38
N VAL A 287 -26.06 -5.84 -21.24
CA VAL A 287 -26.47 -5.14 -20.02
C VAL A 287 -25.42 -5.43 -18.96
N THR A 288 -25.05 -4.37 -18.27
CA THR A 288 -24.13 -4.42 -17.15
C THR A 288 -24.83 -3.90 -15.90
N CYS A 289 -24.37 -4.41 -14.76
CA CYS A 289 -24.69 -3.86 -13.46
C CYS A 289 -23.37 -3.41 -12.84
N GLN A 290 -23.18 -2.09 -12.71
CA GLN A 290 -21.90 -1.43 -12.38
C GLN A 290 -20.71 -1.74 -13.31
N GLY A 291 -20.84 -2.70 -14.23
CA GLY A 291 -19.85 -3.01 -15.26
C GLY A 291 -19.83 -1.98 -16.36
N THR A 292 -18.70 -1.94 -17.06
CA THR A 292 -18.49 -0.98 -18.13
C THR A 292 -18.38 -1.72 -19.46
N HIS A 293 -18.82 -1.05 -20.51
CA HIS A 293 -18.59 -1.49 -21.86
C HIS A 293 -18.14 -0.30 -22.72
N ARG A 294 -17.38 -0.60 -23.77
CA ARG A 294 -17.03 0.36 -24.81
C ARG A 294 -17.30 -0.30 -26.15
N PHE A 295 -18.16 0.31 -26.94
CA PHE A 295 -18.44 -0.17 -28.29
C PHE A 295 -17.65 0.63 -29.31
N ARG A 296 -17.19 -0.06 -30.34
CA ARG A 296 -16.59 0.55 -31.54
C ARG A 296 -15.45 1.50 -31.21
N THR A 297 -14.72 1.18 -30.16
CA THR A 297 -13.61 1.99 -29.66
C THR A 297 -12.33 1.33 -30.12
N HIS A 298 -11.56 2.00 -30.97
CA HIS A 298 -10.32 1.45 -31.54
C HIS A 298 -10.50 0.06 -32.20
N GLY A 299 -11.54 -0.09 -33.04
CA GLY A 299 -11.75 -1.30 -33.84
C GLY A 299 -12.31 -2.51 -33.08
N ARG A 300 -12.79 -2.33 -31.84
CA ARG A 300 -13.29 -3.43 -31.00
C ARG A 300 -14.47 -3.01 -30.12
N ASN A 301 -15.18 -4.03 -29.65
CA ASN A 301 -16.12 -3.93 -28.55
C ASN A 301 -15.50 -4.60 -27.32
N ILE A 302 -15.64 -3.99 -26.15
CA ILE A 302 -15.15 -4.54 -24.87
C ILE A 302 -16.20 -4.42 -23.78
N ILE A 303 -16.22 -5.41 -22.91
CA ILE A 303 -17.04 -5.47 -21.71
C ILE A 303 -16.15 -5.91 -20.56
N VAL A 304 -16.22 -5.16 -19.46
CA VAL A 304 -15.45 -5.43 -18.25
C VAL A 304 -16.40 -5.50 -17.06
N SER A 305 -16.24 -6.55 -16.27
CA SER A 305 -16.97 -6.75 -15.03
C SER A 305 -16.06 -7.37 -13.96
N SER A 306 -16.44 -7.30 -12.69
CA SER A 306 -15.65 -7.85 -11.58
C SER A 306 -16.46 -8.09 -10.30
N VAL A 307 -15.93 -8.90 -9.38
CA VAL A 307 -16.54 -9.20 -8.08
C VAL A 307 -15.46 -9.21 -7.00
N ASP A 308 -15.80 -8.99 -5.73
CA ASP A 308 -14.80 -9.06 -4.63
C ASP A 308 -14.36 -10.52 -4.41
N GLN A 309 -13.06 -10.75 -4.25
CA GLN A 309 -12.50 -12.09 -4.03
C GLN A 309 -12.95 -12.75 -2.73
N SER A 310 -13.32 -11.97 -1.72
CA SER A 310 -13.88 -12.50 -0.47
C SER A 310 -15.26 -13.13 -0.65
N GLU A 311 -15.91 -12.86 -1.78
CA GLU A 311 -17.12 -13.55 -2.26
C GLU A 311 -16.78 -14.78 -3.14
N GLY A 312 -15.52 -15.24 -3.08
CA GLY A 312 -14.84 -16.16 -4.01
C GLY A 312 -15.58 -17.46 -4.36
N ASP A 313 -16.31 -18.07 -3.43
CA ASP A 313 -17.11 -19.28 -3.71
C ASP A 313 -18.32 -18.96 -4.60
N ALA A 314 -18.94 -17.78 -4.42
CA ALA A 314 -20.00 -17.28 -5.29
C ALA A 314 -19.44 -16.73 -6.61
N ALA A 315 -18.27 -16.10 -6.59
CA ALA A 315 -17.56 -15.60 -7.76
C ALA A 315 -17.12 -16.72 -8.72
N MET A 316 -16.52 -17.79 -8.19
CA MET A 316 -16.14 -18.97 -8.96
C MET A 316 -17.37 -19.73 -9.47
N ALA A 317 -18.45 -19.80 -8.69
CA ALA A 317 -19.73 -20.29 -9.18
C ALA A 317 -20.29 -19.41 -10.31
N HIS A 318 -20.12 -18.09 -10.26
CA HIS A 318 -20.54 -17.16 -11.30
C HIS A 318 -19.70 -17.30 -12.58
N ILE A 319 -18.38 -17.38 -12.48
CA ILE A 319 -17.46 -17.59 -13.61
C ILE A 319 -17.70 -18.96 -14.26
N ASN A 320 -17.85 -20.03 -13.48
CA ASN A 320 -18.13 -21.37 -14.00
C ASN A 320 -19.53 -21.44 -14.63
N ARG A 321 -20.53 -20.75 -14.06
CA ARG A 321 -21.87 -20.63 -14.64
C ARG A 321 -21.83 -19.83 -15.95
N ASN A 322 -21.06 -18.74 -16.04
CA ASN A 322 -20.89 -17.97 -17.28
C ASN A 322 -20.12 -18.75 -18.36
N LYS A 323 -19.07 -19.50 -17.99
CA LYS A 323 -18.36 -20.43 -18.89
C LYS A 323 -19.28 -21.54 -19.39
N GLN A 324 -20.12 -22.11 -18.53
CA GLN A 324 -21.14 -23.10 -18.91
C GLN A 324 -22.24 -22.49 -19.79
N ILE A 325 -22.68 -21.26 -19.54
CA ILE A 325 -23.69 -20.58 -20.36
C ILE A 325 -23.14 -20.31 -21.77
N ILE A 326 -21.91 -19.80 -21.89
CA ILE A 326 -21.25 -19.59 -23.19
C ILE A 326 -21.02 -20.93 -23.91
N GLY A 327 -20.56 -21.95 -23.19
CA GLY A 327 -20.30 -23.30 -23.74
C GLY A 327 -21.56 -24.07 -24.16
N ASN A 328 -22.63 -24.02 -23.35
CA ASN A 328 -23.90 -24.70 -23.65
C ASN A 328 -24.65 -24.01 -24.78
N TYR A 329 -24.60 -22.67 -24.88
CA TYR A 329 -25.28 -21.99 -25.98
C TYR A 329 -24.57 -22.18 -27.32
N ASN A 330 -23.24 -22.27 -27.41
CA ASN A 330 -22.59 -22.62 -28.68
C ASN A 330 -23.04 -23.98 -29.26
N SER A 331 -23.64 -24.88 -28.45
CA SER A 331 -24.13 -26.19 -28.90
C SER A 331 -25.59 -26.22 -29.37
N GLN A 332 -26.39 -25.16 -29.13
CA GLN A 332 -27.83 -25.12 -29.44
C GLN A 332 -28.23 -24.09 -30.51
N TRP A 333 -27.30 -23.27 -31.02
CA TRP A 333 -27.63 -22.17 -31.94
C TRP A 333 -27.52 -22.59 -33.41
N GLN A 334 -28.61 -23.16 -33.92
CA GLN A 334 -28.93 -23.18 -35.36
C GLN A 334 -30.16 -22.26 -35.57
N GLY A 335 -30.08 -21.39 -36.56
CA GLY A 335 -30.74 -20.08 -36.58
C GLY A 335 -32.28 -20.05 -36.47
N GLY A 336 -32.80 -18.93 -35.95
CA GLY A 336 -34.23 -18.59 -35.91
C GLY A 336 -34.50 -17.27 -35.20
N GLU A 337 -35.46 -16.48 -35.69
CA GLU A 337 -35.77 -15.08 -35.29
C GLU A 337 -35.59 -14.77 -33.79
N HIS A 338 -34.53 -14.03 -33.48
CA HIS A 338 -33.97 -13.91 -32.13
C HIS A 338 -34.60 -12.84 -31.23
N SER A 339 -35.53 -11.99 -31.70
CA SER A 339 -35.88 -10.73 -30.98
C SER A 339 -36.80 -10.85 -29.75
N LYS A 340 -37.56 -11.94 -29.58
CA LYS A 340 -38.61 -12.03 -28.54
C LYS A 340 -38.17 -12.59 -27.18
N HIS A 341 -37.09 -13.36 -27.12
CA HIS A 341 -36.62 -13.98 -25.86
C HIS A 341 -35.59 -13.14 -25.10
N TRP A 342 -35.10 -12.03 -25.67
CA TRP A 342 -34.14 -11.16 -24.99
C TRP A 342 -34.71 -10.59 -23.69
N VAL A 343 -35.94 -10.05 -23.71
CA VAL A 343 -36.53 -9.28 -22.60
C VAL A 343 -36.79 -10.10 -21.33
N GLU A 344 -37.14 -11.39 -21.45
CA GLU A 344 -37.42 -12.25 -20.28
C GLU A 344 -36.15 -12.70 -19.52
N TYR A 345 -35.02 -12.85 -20.22
CA TYR A 345 -33.76 -13.25 -19.58
C TYR A 345 -33.12 -12.09 -18.80
N TRP A 346 -33.21 -10.86 -19.33
CA TRP A 346 -32.72 -9.65 -18.66
C TRP A 346 -33.52 -9.32 -17.39
N GLY A 347 -34.83 -9.56 -17.36
CA GLY A 347 -35.70 -9.28 -16.21
C GLY A 347 -35.41 -10.13 -14.95
N ARG A 348 -34.74 -11.28 -15.09
CA ARG A 348 -34.39 -12.18 -13.96
C ARG A 348 -32.95 -12.08 -13.48
N ALA A 349 -32.02 -11.59 -14.31
CA ALA A 349 -30.60 -11.47 -13.97
C ALA A 349 -30.24 -10.16 -13.21
N LEU A 350 -31.03 -9.10 -13.43
CA LEU A 350 -30.82 -7.75 -12.88
C LEU A 350 -31.21 -7.52 -11.40
N PRO A 351 -32.15 -8.24 -10.75
CA PRO A 351 -32.54 -7.94 -9.37
C PRO A 351 -31.51 -8.34 -8.29
N LEU A 352 -30.34 -8.88 -8.66
CA LEU A 352 -29.38 -9.49 -7.72
C LEU A 352 -28.05 -8.71 -7.63
N CYS A 353 -28.04 -7.41 -7.94
CA CYS A 353 -26.85 -6.59 -7.78
C CYS A 353 -26.75 -6.07 -6.36
N SER A 354 -25.76 -6.53 -5.61
CA SER A 354 -25.25 -5.80 -4.44
C SER A 354 -24.34 -4.67 -4.92
N ASP A 355 -24.12 -3.66 -4.07
CA ASP A 355 -23.26 -2.51 -4.39
C ASP A 355 -21.79 -2.89 -4.67
N ALA A 356 -21.38 -4.11 -4.33
CA ALA A 356 -20.01 -4.62 -4.49
C ALA A 356 -19.78 -5.35 -5.83
N ASP A 357 -20.84 -5.73 -6.55
CA ASP A 357 -20.75 -6.62 -7.70
C ASP A 357 -20.91 -5.91 -9.04
N THR A 358 -19.99 -6.24 -9.95
CA THR A 358 -19.97 -5.72 -11.30
C THR A 358 -20.26 -6.88 -12.26
N ARG A 359 -21.49 -6.98 -12.76
CA ARG A 359 -21.95 -8.09 -13.61
C ARG A 359 -22.20 -7.62 -15.04
N ALA A 360 -21.97 -8.48 -16.01
CA ALA A 360 -22.29 -8.22 -17.41
C ALA A 360 -22.91 -9.46 -18.05
N SER A 361 -23.84 -9.27 -18.97
CA SER A 361 -24.28 -10.34 -19.87
C SER A 361 -24.25 -9.84 -21.31
N VAL A 362 -24.07 -10.78 -22.23
CA VAL A 362 -23.88 -10.49 -23.66
C VAL A 362 -24.76 -11.42 -24.47
N ALA A 363 -25.41 -10.80 -25.44
CA ALA A 363 -26.35 -11.38 -26.35
C ALA A 363 -25.80 -11.25 -27.77
N TRP A 364 -25.87 -12.31 -28.57
CA TRP A 364 -25.35 -12.34 -29.94
C TRP A 364 -26.47 -12.49 -30.97
N GLY A 365 -26.35 -11.76 -32.07
CA GLY A 365 -27.17 -11.97 -33.26
C GLY A 365 -26.74 -13.20 -34.06
N SER A 366 -27.52 -13.58 -35.07
CA SER A 366 -27.27 -14.77 -35.91
C SER A 366 -26.05 -14.66 -36.84
N ASN A 367 -25.37 -13.51 -36.90
CA ASN A 367 -24.31 -13.19 -37.87
C ASN A 367 -22.96 -12.82 -37.22
N VAL A 368 -22.71 -13.25 -35.98
CA VAL A 368 -21.53 -12.87 -35.17
C VAL A 368 -20.28 -13.66 -35.55
#